data_AF-A0AAD1TBZ2-F1
#
_entry.id   AF-A0AAD1TBZ2-F1
#
_cell.length_a   1.000
_cell.length_b   1.000
_cell.length_c   1.000
_cell.angle_alpha   90.00
_cell.angle_beta   90.00
_cell.angle_gamma   90.00
#
_symmetry.space_group_name_H-M   'P 1'
#
loop_
_entity.id
_entity.type
_entity.pdbx_description
1 polymer ?
#
loop_
_entity_poly.entity_id
_entity_poly.type
_entity_poly.pdbx_seq_one_letter_code
_entity_poly.pdbx_strand_id
1 'polypeptide(L)'
;MQVSHLVDTPLGDQMDWDTKGMDSLGVTLHRGHHVAVTWDGSTSPEALAQLVSLIQEAVSPDGRVAVENVERLILSAHPHSTFDVIFLGMVSGSVCVHSSDVLAEVARVLKPGGTVVIQEPVISETGKGESLRTPTLLFSALKLSGLTYVTQVLKEPLISQQVEALETALGVSPKDIFVARVSGKKPNFEVGSSQPLSFTKRQVPARPSADPAAVKLWTLSANDMGDDDLDLLDSDELLEQDDLMKPSPSSLLSGGCGEKNEKKRKACKNCTCGLAEDLEEENSKQSAPKPAPSACGNCYLGDAFRCASCPYLGMPAFKPGEKVLLKPTQLQDA
;
A
#
# COMPACT_ATOMS: atom_id res chain seq x y z
N MET A 1 23.74 21.90 34.09
CA MET A 1 24.21 20.79 34.95
C MET A 1 23.02 20.23 35.71
N GLN A 2 22.45 19.12 35.26
CA GLN A 2 21.95 18.08 36.16
C GLN A 2 21.77 16.80 35.34
N VAL A 3 22.61 15.84 35.69
CA VAL A 3 22.72 14.50 35.13
C VAL A 3 21.75 13.63 35.94
N SER A 4 20.89 12.87 35.27
CA SER A 4 20.05 11.86 35.92
C SER A 4 20.22 10.53 35.21
N HIS A 5 21.24 9.81 35.69
CA HIS A 5 21.42 8.37 35.82
C HIS A 5 20.67 7.42 34.86
N LEU A 6 21.46 6.80 33.98
CA LEU A 6 21.25 5.45 33.46
C LEU A 6 21.15 4.45 34.62
N VAL A 7 20.16 3.57 34.56
CA VAL A 7 20.06 2.40 35.43
C VAL A 7 20.51 1.20 34.60
N ASP A 8 21.70 0.69 34.91
CA ASP A 8 22.18 -0.63 34.47
C ASP A 8 21.38 -1.71 35.18
N THR A 9 20.80 -2.66 34.43
CA THR A 9 20.21 -3.89 34.98
C THR A 9 21.11 -5.07 34.59
N PRO A 10 21.45 -5.99 35.51
CA PRO A 10 22.52 -6.97 35.30
C PRO A 10 22.06 -8.17 34.48
N LEU A 11 23.04 -8.77 33.80
CA LEU A 11 22.97 -10.05 33.09
C LEU A 11 22.55 -11.20 34.03
N GLY A 12 21.54 -11.95 33.63
CA GLY A 12 21.13 -13.22 34.23
C GLY A 12 20.07 -13.91 33.37
N ASP A 13 20.39 -15.11 32.90
CA ASP A 13 19.54 -16.04 32.15
C ASP A 13 18.21 -16.32 32.87
N GLN A 14 17.13 -15.70 32.39
CA GLN A 14 15.76 -16.23 32.27
C GLN A 14 14.85 -15.04 32.02
N MET A 15 14.42 -14.89 30.76
CA MET A 15 13.47 -13.85 30.40
C MET A 15 12.11 -14.33 30.89
N ASP A 16 11.66 -13.93 32.07
CA ASP A 16 10.33 -14.32 32.57
C ASP A 16 9.23 -13.68 31.70
N TRP A 17 8.48 -14.50 30.95
CA TRP A 17 7.51 -14.08 29.92
C TRP A 17 6.05 -13.93 30.41
N ASP A 18 5.76 -14.07 31.71
CA ASP A 18 4.38 -14.04 32.21
C ASP A 18 3.82 -12.61 32.32
N THR A 19 2.75 -12.34 31.56
CA THR A 19 1.91 -11.11 31.51
C THR A 19 2.60 -9.78 31.16
N LYS A 20 3.86 -9.56 31.55
CA LYS A 20 4.70 -8.43 31.10
C LYS A 20 5.32 -8.68 29.71
N GLY A 21 5.35 -9.93 29.25
CA GLY A 21 5.85 -10.31 27.91
C GLY A 21 4.94 -9.87 26.75
N MET A 22 3.66 -9.55 27.01
CA MET A 22 2.79 -8.98 25.98
C MET A 22 3.02 -7.47 25.79
N ASP A 23 3.41 -6.76 26.86
CA ASP A 23 3.80 -5.34 26.77
C ASP A 23 5.14 -5.15 26.03
N SER A 24 6.02 -6.16 26.05
CA SER A 24 7.30 -6.14 25.31
C SER A 24 7.15 -6.38 23.80
N LEU A 25 6.00 -6.90 23.34
CA LEU A 25 5.64 -6.99 21.92
C LEU A 25 5.21 -5.62 21.35
N GLY A 26 4.93 -4.63 22.21
CA GLY A 26 4.49 -3.30 21.81
C GLY A 26 3.11 -3.25 21.17
N VAL A 27 2.30 -4.32 21.29
CA VAL A 27 0.98 -4.45 20.65
C VAL A 27 -0.03 -5.15 21.56
N THR A 28 -1.25 -4.62 21.58
CA THR A 28 -2.40 -5.22 22.26
C THR A 28 -3.03 -6.31 21.39
N LEU A 29 -2.92 -7.56 21.83
CA LEU A 29 -3.66 -8.68 21.24
C LEU A 29 -5.04 -8.80 21.90
N HIS A 30 -6.08 -8.99 21.10
CA HIS A 30 -7.42 -9.28 21.58
C HIS A 30 -7.86 -10.68 21.15
N ARG A 31 -8.80 -11.26 21.91
CA ARG A 31 -9.42 -12.54 21.57
C ARG A 31 -10.13 -12.44 20.22
N GLY A 32 -9.99 -13.46 19.39
CA GLY A 32 -10.57 -13.50 18.04
C GLY A 32 -9.74 -12.81 16.95
N HIS A 33 -8.58 -12.22 17.27
CA HIS A 33 -7.70 -11.68 16.24
C HIS A 33 -7.17 -12.77 15.28
N HIS A 34 -6.97 -12.38 14.03
CA HIS A 34 -6.22 -13.17 13.06
C HIS A 34 -4.79 -12.65 13.03
N VAL A 35 -3.85 -13.48 13.47
CA VAL A 35 -2.44 -13.10 13.63
C VAL A 35 -1.58 -13.90 12.66
N ALA A 36 -0.62 -13.25 11.99
CA ALA A 36 0.42 -13.94 11.23
C ALA A 36 1.78 -13.80 11.91
N VAL A 37 2.54 -14.88 11.97
CA VAL A 37 3.92 -14.91 12.47
C VAL A 37 4.82 -15.40 11.34
N THR A 38 5.86 -14.65 11.01
CA THR A 38 6.81 -15.06 9.98
C THR A 38 8.07 -15.69 10.56
N TRP A 39 8.59 -16.71 9.90
CA TRP A 39 9.88 -17.33 10.21
C TRP A 39 10.82 -17.29 8.99
N ASP A 40 12.11 -17.40 9.25
CA ASP A 40 13.18 -17.42 8.25
C ASP A 40 14.17 -18.57 8.53
N GLY A 41 15.13 -18.79 7.64
CA GLY A 41 16.09 -19.90 7.73
C GLY A 41 16.99 -19.88 8.98
N SER A 42 17.14 -18.73 9.65
CA SER A 42 17.92 -18.60 10.89
C SER A 42 17.13 -18.93 12.16
N THR A 43 15.82 -19.14 12.05
CA THR A 43 14.92 -19.36 13.18
C THR A 43 14.96 -20.81 13.68
N SER A 44 15.01 -21.03 15.00
CA SER A 44 14.84 -22.38 15.57
C SER A 44 13.37 -22.81 15.65
N PRO A 45 13.04 -24.07 15.33
CA PRO A 45 11.66 -24.55 15.36
C PRO A 45 11.08 -24.56 16.79
N GLU A 46 11.91 -24.76 17.81
CA GLU A 46 11.49 -24.71 19.21
C GLU A 46 11.05 -23.30 19.63
N ALA A 47 11.82 -22.27 19.26
CA ALA A 47 11.47 -20.88 19.57
C ALA A 47 10.20 -20.45 18.81
N LEU A 48 10.04 -20.87 17.56
CA LEU A 48 8.83 -20.62 16.78
C LEU A 48 7.61 -21.27 17.44
N ALA A 49 7.71 -22.54 17.85
CA ALA A 49 6.63 -23.25 18.51
C ALA A 49 6.21 -22.59 19.84
N GLN A 50 7.18 -22.14 20.64
CA GLN A 50 6.93 -21.40 21.88
C GLN A 50 6.18 -20.09 21.62
N LEU A 51 6.63 -19.28 20.66
CA LEU A 51 6.00 -18.01 20.30
C LEU A 51 4.57 -18.22 19.79
N VAL A 52 4.36 -19.20 18.91
CA VAL A 52 3.04 -19.51 18.35
C VAL A 52 2.09 -19.99 19.44
N SER A 53 2.55 -20.84 20.37
CA SER A 53 1.75 -21.31 21.50
C SER A 53 1.26 -20.15 22.37
N LEU A 54 2.15 -19.18 22.67
CA LEU A 54 1.82 -18.01 23.46
C LEU A 54 0.81 -17.09 22.76
N ILE A 55 1.01 -16.81 21.48
CA ILE A 55 0.06 -16.00 20.70
C ILE A 55 -1.29 -16.72 20.59
N GLN A 56 -1.28 -18.04 20.38
CA GLN A 56 -2.51 -18.82 20.30
C GLN A 56 -3.30 -18.77 21.62
N GLU A 57 -2.61 -18.83 22.76
CA GLU A 57 -3.22 -18.68 24.08
C GLU A 57 -3.85 -17.28 24.27
N ALA A 58 -3.16 -16.22 23.83
CA ALA A 58 -3.65 -14.85 23.93
C ALA A 58 -4.89 -14.57 23.06
N VAL A 59 -5.02 -15.29 21.94
CA VAL A 59 -6.02 -15.00 20.89
C VAL A 59 -7.21 -15.99 20.92
N SER A 60 -7.09 -17.14 21.60
CA SER A 60 -8.14 -18.14 21.88
C SER A 60 -9.37 -17.52 22.58
N PRO A 61 -10.61 -17.99 22.33
CA PRO A 61 -11.02 -19.21 21.58
C PRO A 61 -11.27 -19.02 20.08
N ASP A 62 -11.64 -17.82 19.62
CA ASP A 62 -12.05 -17.59 18.22
C ASP A 62 -10.89 -17.13 17.31
N GLY A 63 -9.70 -17.03 17.88
CA GLY A 63 -8.50 -16.53 17.24
C GLY A 63 -7.79 -17.52 16.33
N ARG A 64 -7.16 -17.01 15.27
CA ARG A 64 -6.35 -17.81 14.34
C ARG A 64 -4.92 -17.30 14.28
N VAL A 65 -3.95 -18.20 14.44
CA VAL A 65 -2.53 -17.91 14.20
C VAL A 65 -2.08 -18.61 12.92
N ALA A 66 -1.57 -17.84 11.97
CA ALA A 66 -0.95 -18.32 10.74
C ALA A 66 0.58 -18.23 10.85
N VAL A 67 1.29 -19.24 10.35
CA VAL A 67 2.75 -19.30 10.35
C VAL A 67 3.24 -19.28 8.92
N GLU A 68 3.97 -18.24 8.55
CA GLU A 68 4.40 -17.99 7.17
C GLU A 68 5.92 -17.92 7.07
N ASN A 69 6.47 -18.30 5.93
CA ASN A 69 7.90 -18.06 5.66
C ASN A 69 8.06 -16.67 5.03
N VAL A 70 9.02 -15.87 5.50
CA VAL A 70 9.22 -14.48 5.02
C VAL A 70 9.42 -14.40 3.51
N GLU A 71 10.23 -15.29 2.93
CA GLU A 71 10.55 -15.29 1.50
C GLU A 71 9.38 -15.75 0.63
N ARG A 72 8.45 -16.52 1.21
CA ARG A 72 7.29 -17.07 0.50
C ARG A 72 6.00 -16.30 0.76
N LEU A 73 6.04 -15.25 1.58
CA LEU A 73 4.85 -14.46 1.89
C LEU A 73 4.20 -13.88 0.63
N ILE A 74 5.00 -13.43 -0.34
CA ILE A 74 4.50 -12.92 -1.63
C ILE A 74 3.80 -14.02 -2.45
N LEU A 75 4.25 -15.27 -2.32
CA LEU A 75 3.68 -16.43 -3.03
C LEU A 75 2.46 -17.03 -2.31
N SER A 76 2.25 -16.70 -1.04
CA SER A 76 1.15 -17.23 -0.22
C SER A 76 -0.23 -16.76 -0.71
N ALA A 77 -0.29 -15.68 -1.51
CA ALA A 77 -1.49 -15.16 -2.15
C ALA A 77 -2.68 -14.98 -1.18
N HIS A 78 -2.41 -14.57 0.06
CA HIS A 78 -3.45 -14.27 1.04
C HIS A 78 -4.44 -13.24 0.48
N PRO A 79 -5.75 -13.33 0.79
CA PRO A 79 -6.69 -12.27 0.46
C PRO A 79 -6.26 -10.91 1.02
N HIS A 80 -6.78 -9.83 0.46
CA HIS A 80 -6.55 -8.50 1.02
C HIS A 80 -7.19 -8.40 2.41
N SER A 81 -6.54 -7.67 3.32
CA SER A 81 -7.13 -7.32 4.63
C SER A 81 -7.60 -8.54 5.45
N THR A 82 -6.75 -9.55 5.61
CA THR A 82 -7.03 -10.78 6.37
C THR A 82 -6.56 -10.73 7.82
N PHE A 83 -5.39 -10.15 8.07
CA PHE A 83 -4.75 -10.20 9.38
C PHE A 83 -4.96 -8.91 10.17
N ASP A 84 -5.24 -9.05 11.45
CA ASP A 84 -5.33 -7.93 12.40
C ASP A 84 -3.94 -7.53 12.92
N VAL A 85 -3.07 -8.53 13.15
CA VAL A 85 -1.70 -8.32 13.62
C VAL A 85 -0.71 -9.20 12.85
N ILE A 86 0.44 -8.64 12.47
CA ILE A 86 1.54 -9.38 11.83
C ILE A 86 2.85 -9.17 12.59
N PHE A 87 3.51 -10.26 12.92
CA PHE A 87 4.82 -10.29 13.56
C PHE A 87 5.89 -10.73 12.55
N LEU A 88 6.80 -9.83 12.19
CA LEU A 88 7.92 -10.05 11.28
C LEU A 88 9.26 -10.09 12.01
N GLY A 89 10.05 -11.13 11.79
CA GLY A 89 11.38 -11.31 12.41
C GLY A 89 11.37 -11.43 13.93
N MET A 90 10.19 -11.68 14.54
CA MET A 90 9.99 -11.67 15.99
C MET A 90 10.46 -12.94 16.71
N VAL A 91 10.78 -13.99 15.95
CA VAL A 91 11.24 -15.23 16.57
C VAL A 91 12.67 -15.05 17.06
N SER A 92 12.95 -15.55 18.28
CA SER A 92 14.27 -15.49 18.88
C SER A 92 15.33 -16.09 17.95
N GLY A 93 16.39 -15.32 17.68
CA GLY A 93 17.46 -15.73 16.77
C GLY A 93 17.28 -15.30 15.31
N SER A 94 16.11 -14.79 14.92
CA SER A 94 15.89 -14.30 13.54
C SER A 94 16.80 -13.11 13.24
N VAL A 95 17.42 -13.14 12.05
CA VAL A 95 18.30 -12.09 11.51
C VAL A 95 17.87 -11.65 10.10
N CYS A 96 16.58 -11.78 9.82
CA CYS A 96 16.02 -11.44 8.51
C CYS A 96 15.96 -9.92 8.27
N VAL A 97 16.33 -9.51 7.06
CA VAL A 97 16.16 -8.14 6.53
C VAL A 97 14.99 -8.13 5.56
N HIS A 98 14.02 -7.24 5.77
CA HIS A 98 12.76 -7.27 5.04
C HIS A 98 12.81 -6.42 3.76
N SER A 99 12.64 -7.02 2.58
CA SER A 99 12.59 -6.25 1.32
C SER A 99 11.37 -5.32 1.25
N SER A 100 11.42 -4.30 0.39
CA SER A 100 10.26 -3.42 0.13
C SER A 100 9.02 -4.20 -0.29
N ASP A 101 9.20 -5.29 -1.03
CA ASP A 101 8.11 -6.09 -1.57
C ASP A 101 7.41 -6.88 -0.47
N VAL A 102 8.18 -7.44 0.48
CA VAL A 102 7.61 -8.08 1.68
C VAL A 102 6.84 -7.05 2.52
N LEU A 103 7.38 -5.86 2.72
CA LEU A 103 6.70 -4.80 3.48
C LEU A 103 5.41 -4.32 2.79
N ALA A 104 5.41 -4.22 1.47
CA ALA A 104 4.22 -3.89 0.68
C ALA A 104 3.17 -5.00 0.74
N GLU A 105 3.60 -6.26 0.69
CA GLU A 105 2.73 -7.42 0.82
C GLU A 105 2.08 -7.47 2.22
N VAL A 106 2.86 -7.19 3.27
CA VAL A 106 2.35 -7.05 4.65
C VAL A 106 1.29 -5.97 4.74
N ALA A 107 1.52 -4.79 4.15
CA ALA A 107 0.51 -3.72 4.11
C ALA A 107 -0.75 -4.13 3.32
N ARG A 108 -0.62 -4.98 2.30
CA ARG A 108 -1.74 -5.51 1.51
C ARG A 108 -2.61 -6.48 2.33
N VAL A 109 -2.00 -7.42 3.04
CA VAL A 109 -2.71 -8.46 3.81
C VAL A 109 -3.21 -7.99 5.18
N LEU A 110 -2.67 -6.90 5.73
CA LEU A 110 -3.18 -6.28 6.95
C LEU A 110 -4.54 -5.63 6.73
N LYS A 111 -5.45 -5.78 7.71
CA LYS A 111 -6.71 -5.03 7.76
C LYS A 111 -6.47 -3.54 7.99
N PRO A 112 -7.37 -2.64 7.55
CA PRO A 112 -7.33 -1.24 7.94
C PRO A 112 -7.32 -1.09 9.48
N GLY A 113 -6.39 -0.31 10.02
CA GLY A 113 -6.18 -0.21 11.47
C GLY A 113 -5.37 -1.36 12.09
N GLY A 114 -5.06 -2.40 11.31
CA GLY A 114 -4.21 -3.52 11.70
C GLY A 114 -2.78 -3.08 12.03
N THR A 115 -2.13 -3.84 12.90
CA THR A 115 -0.81 -3.49 13.44
C THR A 115 0.25 -4.48 12.97
N VAL A 116 1.43 -3.99 12.63
CA VAL A 116 2.61 -4.80 12.34
C VAL A 116 3.68 -4.51 13.37
N VAL A 117 4.40 -5.56 13.77
CA VAL A 117 5.64 -5.46 14.55
C VAL A 117 6.74 -6.10 13.74
N ILE A 118 7.84 -5.39 13.59
CA ILE A 118 8.96 -5.78 12.76
C ILE A 118 10.21 -5.71 13.63
N GLN A 119 11.00 -6.77 13.57
CA GLN A 119 12.27 -6.87 14.23
C GLN A 119 13.34 -7.16 13.19
N GLU A 120 14.34 -6.28 13.09
CA GLU A 120 15.38 -6.37 12.08
C GLU A 120 16.74 -5.94 12.64
N PRO A 121 17.85 -6.60 12.26
CA PRO A 121 19.21 -6.10 12.50
C PRO A 121 19.48 -4.79 11.74
N VAL A 122 19.89 -3.76 12.45
CA VAL A 122 20.20 -2.43 11.90
C VAL A 122 21.56 -1.94 12.37
N ILE A 123 22.14 -1.00 11.61
CA ILE A 123 23.42 -0.36 11.95
C ILE A 123 23.17 1.04 12.53
N SER A 124 24.01 1.48 13.48
CA SER A 124 23.94 2.82 14.08
C SER A 124 24.27 3.95 13.09
N GLU A 125 25.33 3.79 12.30
CA GLU A 125 25.80 4.77 11.31
C GLU A 125 26.04 4.08 9.95
N THR A 126 25.79 4.79 8.85
CA THR A 126 25.97 4.19 7.50
C THR A 126 27.41 4.40 7.00
N GLY A 127 28.12 3.31 6.78
CA GLY A 127 29.26 3.25 5.87
C GLY A 127 28.80 3.17 4.42
N LYS A 128 29.52 3.81 3.48
CA LYS A 128 29.22 3.68 2.04
C LYS A 128 29.39 2.21 1.61
N GLY A 129 28.28 1.53 1.29
CA GLY A 129 28.28 0.17 0.74
C GLY A 129 27.74 -0.92 1.68
N GLU A 130 27.13 -0.56 2.81
CA GLU A 130 26.58 -1.53 3.75
C GLU A 130 25.21 -2.08 3.30
N SER A 131 25.03 -3.39 3.44
CA SER A 131 23.79 -4.11 3.09
C SER A 131 22.64 -3.86 4.08
N LEU A 132 22.98 -3.40 5.30
CA LEU A 132 22.03 -3.20 6.40
C LEU A 132 21.53 -1.75 6.46
N ARG A 133 20.29 -1.59 6.93
CA ARG A 133 19.64 -0.29 7.08
C ARG A 133 19.95 0.33 8.43
N THR A 134 19.93 1.66 8.49
CA THR A 134 19.82 2.38 9.77
C THR A 134 18.38 2.37 10.26
N PRO A 135 18.12 2.62 11.57
CA PRO A 135 16.76 2.74 12.07
C PRO A 135 15.91 3.77 11.30
N THR A 136 16.51 4.89 10.88
CA THR A 136 15.83 5.94 10.11
C THR A 136 15.43 5.47 8.71
N LEU A 137 16.26 4.67 8.05
CA LEU A 137 15.93 4.05 6.77
C LEU A 137 14.85 2.98 6.92
N LEU A 138 14.87 2.19 8.00
CA LEU A 138 13.79 1.25 8.31
C LEU A 138 12.45 1.98 8.50
N PHE A 139 12.42 3.07 9.28
CA PHE A 139 11.21 3.90 9.41
C PHE A 139 10.72 4.46 8.09
N SER A 140 11.64 4.89 7.22
CA SER A 140 11.31 5.42 5.91
C SER A 140 10.75 4.33 4.99
N ALA A 141 11.35 3.14 4.99
CA ALA A 141 10.86 1.99 4.22
C ALA A 141 9.43 1.60 4.61
N LEU A 142 9.10 1.61 5.90
CA LEU A 142 7.74 1.32 6.38
C LEU A 142 6.72 2.38 5.98
N LYS A 143 7.11 3.66 6.01
CA LYS A 143 6.25 4.73 5.52
C LYS A 143 5.99 4.61 4.02
N LEU A 144 7.02 4.28 3.25
CA LEU A 144 6.91 4.07 1.80
C LEU A 144 6.09 2.84 1.43
N SER A 145 6.05 1.81 2.28
CA SER A 145 5.19 0.64 2.08
C SER A 145 3.72 0.88 2.47
N GLY A 146 3.37 2.08 2.94
CA GLY A 146 2.00 2.48 3.27
C GLY A 146 1.62 2.32 4.74
N LEU A 147 2.58 2.02 5.63
CA LEU A 147 2.33 1.94 7.07
C LEU A 147 2.48 3.32 7.72
N THR A 148 1.58 3.61 8.64
CA THR A 148 1.50 4.87 9.39
C THR A 148 1.75 4.62 10.88
N TYR A 149 1.88 5.68 11.69
CA TYR A 149 2.11 5.59 13.14
C TYR A 149 3.32 4.74 13.53
N VAL A 150 4.42 4.90 12.80
CA VAL A 150 5.62 4.08 13.01
C VAL A 150 6.34 4.52 14.29
N THR A 151 6.41 3.62 15.27
CA THR A 151 7.01 3.87 16.59
C THR A 151 8.16 2.91 16.83
N GLN A 152 9.31 3.42 17.29
CA GLN A 152 10.39 2.56 17.76
C GLN A 152 10.01 2.01 19.13
N VAL A 153 9.97 0.69 19.25
CA VAL A 153 9.55 0.05 20.50
C VAL A 153 10.77 -0.28 21.34
N LEU A 154 11.80 -0.93 20.77
CA LEU A 154 12.96 -1.40 21.53
C LEU A 154 14.24 -1.42 20.68
N LYS A 155 15.39 -1.25 21.37
CA LYS A 155 16.74 -1.50 20.84
C LYS A 155 17.36 -2.58 21.71
N GLU A 156 17.66 -3.74 21.14
CA GLU A 156 18.21 -4.89 21.86
C GLU A 156 19.61 -5.23 21.28
N PRO A 157 20.61 -5.55 22.12
CA PRO A 157 21.90 -6.05 21.65
C PRO A 157 21.73 -7.43 21.02
N LEU A 158 22.59 -7.75 20.05
CA LEU A 158 22.59 -9.07 19.39
C LEU A 158 23.03 -10.18 20.35
N ILE A 159 22.37 -11.33 20.24
CA ILE A 159 22.78 -12.57 20.90
C ILE A 159 23.95 -13.19 20.12
N SER A 160 24.91 -13.86 20.78
CA SER A 160 26.10 -14.44 20.15
C SER A 160 25.81 -15.31 18.91
N GLN A 161 24.72 -16.07 18.92
CA GLN A 161 24.27 -16.89 17.79
C GLN A 161 23.79 -16.05 16.58
N GLN A 162 23.20 -14.87 16.83
CA GLN A 162 22.77 -13.95 15.77
C GLN A 162 23.97 -13.26 15.12
N VAL A 163 25.03 -13.00 15.89
CA VAL A 163 26.27 -12.39 15.37
C VAL A 163 26.91 -13.30 14.32
N GLU A 164 27.06 -14.59 14.61
CA GLU A 164 27.64 -15.56 13.68
C GLU A 164 26.78 -15.74 12.41
N ALA A 165 25.46 -15.77 12.57
CA ALA A 165 24.51 -15.83 11.46
C ALA A 165 24.57 -14.58 10.57
N LEU A 166 24.72 -13.38 11.17
CA LEU A 166 24.88 -12.12 10.44
C LEU A 166 26.21 -12.04 9.70
N GLU A 167 27.30 -12.47 10.33
CA GLU A 167 28.62 -12.52 9.68
C GLU A 167 28.59 -13.44 8.45
N THR A 168 27.97 -14.61 8.59
CA THR A 168 27.82 -15.57 7.49
C THR A 168 26.92 -15.05 6.36
N ALA A 169 25.81 -14.39 6.71
CA ALA A 169 24.81 -13.95 5.73
C ALA A 169 25.14 -12.61 5.06
N LEU A 170 25.81 -11.69 5.75
CA LEU A 170 25.98 -10.30 5.30
C LEU A 170 27.43 -9.85 5.21
N GLY A 171 28.39 -10.60 5.78
CA GLY A 171 29.82 -10.28 5.69
C GLY A 171 30.21 -8.95 6.35
N VAL A 172 29.40 -8.44 7.28
CA VAL A 172 29.61 -7.15 7.97
C VAL A 172 30.22 -7.39 9.35
N SER A 173 31.23 -6.60 9.72
CA SER A 173 31.83 -6.66 11.05
C SER A 173 30.86 -6.13 12.14
N PRO A 174 30.69 -6.82 13.27
CA PRO A 174 29.57 -6.62 14.20
C PRO A 174 29.65 -5.39 15.12
N LYS A 175 30.59 -4.46 14.91
CA LYS A 175 30.89 -3.42 15.91
C LYS A 175 29.76 -2.40 16.15
N ASP A 176 28.81 -2.27 15.23
CA ASP A 176 27.72 -1.28 15.32
C ASP A 176 26.32 -1.82 14.99
N ILE A 177 26.14 -3.16 15.06
CA ILE A 177 24.86 -3.81 14.72
C ILE A 177 24.05 -4.06 15.99
N PHE A 178 22.77 -3.69 15.96
CA PHE A 178 21.79 -4.01 17.01
C PHE A 178 20.46 -4.39 16.39
N VAL A 179 19.59 -5.04 17.16
CA VAL A 179 18.23 -5.37 16.71
C VAL A 179 17.32 -4.21 17.04
N ALA A 180 16.65 -3.66 16.02
CA ALA A 180 15.61 -2.65 16.20
C ALA A 180 14.23 -3.31 16.06
N ARG A 181 13.38 -3.09 17.08
CA ARG A 181 11.97 -3.43 17.04
C ARG A 181 11.15 -2.18 16.74
N VAL A 182 10.34 -2.26 15.68
CA VAL A 182 9.51 -1.17 15.19
C VAL A 182 8.08 -1.66 15.03
N SER A 183 7.12 -0.86 15.50
CA SER A 183 5.70 -1.10 15.25
C SER A 183 5.15 -0.08 14.26
N GLY A 184 4.25 -0.50 13.38
CA GLY A 184 3.51 0.36 12.46
C GLY A 184 2.04 -0.07 12.36
N LYS A 185 1.18 0.82 11.88
CA LYS A 185 -0.25 0.55 11.68
C LYS A 185 -0.67 0.86 10.25
N LYS A 186 -1.48 -0.02 9.66
CA LYS A 186 -2.13 0.28 8.39
C LYS A 186 -3.17 1.38 8.62
N PRO A 187 -3.19 2.46 7.82
CA PRO A 187 -4.20 3.49 7.96
C PRO A 187 -5.61 2.92 7.70
N ASN A 188 -6.64 3.63 8.17
CA ASN A 188 -8.04 3.19 8.07
C ASN A 188 -8.63 3.31 6.64
N PHE A 189 -7.81 3.47 5.61
CA PHE A 189 -8.24 3.53 4.23
C PHE A 189 -7.44 2.53 3.38
N GLU A 190 -8.11 1.93 2.41
CA GLU A 190 -7.47 1.06 1.43
C GLU A 190 -7.03 1.86 0.20
N VAL A 191 -5.95 1.43 -0.44
CA VAL A 191 -5.43 2.06 -1.66
C VAL A 191 -6.51 1.96 -2.74
N GLY A 192 -7.00 3.11 -3.22
CA GLY A 192 -8.14 3.20 -4.14
C GLY A 192 -9.45 3.68 -3.48
N SER A 193 -9.48 3.84 -2.16
CA SER A 193 -10.60 4.49 -1.47
C SER A 193 -10.62 5.99 -1.80
N SER A 194 -11.71 6.45 -2.40
CA SER A 194 -11.96 7.87 -2.61
C SER A 194 -12.82 8.40 -1.47
N GLN A 195 -12.30 9.38 -0.72
CA GLN A 195 -13.08 10.11 0.25
C GLN A 195 -13.47 11.45 -0.38
N PRO A 196 -14.77 11.82 -0.41
CA PRO A 196 -15.17 13.13 -0.87
C PRO A 196 -14.53 14.17 0.05
N LEU A 197 -13.68 15.02 -0.52
CA LEU A 197 -13.17 16.20 0.17
C LEU A 197 -14.36 17.09 0.48
N SER A 198 -14.70 17.23 1.76
CA SER A 198 -15.73 18.16 2.18
C SER A 198 -15.16 19.58 2.05
N PHE A 199 -15.23 20.13 0.83
CA PHE A 199 -15.17 21.56 0.61
C PHE A 199 -16.48 22.18 1.09
N THR A 200 -16.86 21.92 2.34
CA THR A 200 -17.83 22.76 3.04
C THR A 200 -17.17 24.12 3.07
N LYS A 201 -17.62 25.00 2.19
CA LYS A 201 -17.25 26.40 2.14
C LYS A 201 -17.49 26.92 3.55
N ARG A 202 -16.43 26.95 4.36
CA ARG A 202 -16.44 27.58 5.67
C ARG A 202 -16.86 28.99 5.32
N GLN A 203 -18.10 29.35 5.63
CA GLN A 203 -18.52 30.73 5.53
C GLN A 203 -17.53 31.47 6.40
N VAL A 204 -16.63 32.20 5.73
CA VAL A 204 -15.77 33.16 6.40
C VAL A 204 -16.79 34.08 7.08
N PRO A 205 -16.86 34.10 8.43
CA PRO A 205 -17.66 35.13 9.06
C PRO A 205 -17.16 36.45 8.49
N ALA A 206 -18.07 37.28 8.00
CA ALA A 206 -17.74 38.61 7.50
C ALA A 206 -16.72 39.24 8.46
N ARG A 207 -15.60 39.73 7.90
CA ARG A 207 -14.50 40.32 8.66
C ARG A 207 -15.10 41.15 9.81
N PRO A 208 -14.86 40.83 11.09
CA PRO A 208 -15.11 41.81 12.13
C PRO A 208 -14.28 43.04 11.75
N SER A 209 -14.92 44.21 11.70
CA SER A 209 -14.23 45.47 11.45
C SER A 209 -13.05 45.54 12.41
N ALA A 210 -11.84 45.51 11.87
CA ALA A 210 -10.64 45.56 12.69
C ALA A 210 -10.64 46.88 13.46
N ASP A 211 -10.51 46.80 14.78
CA ASP A 211 -10.24 47.96 15.61
C ASP A 211 -8.95 48.64 15.12
N PRO A 212 -8.91 49.98 15.01
CA PRO A 212 -7.75 50.72 14.50
C PRO A 212 -6.48 50.55 15.35
N ALA A 213 -6.60 49.97 16.55
CA ALA A 213 -5.47 49.64 17.42
C ALA A 213 -4.77 48.32 17.05
N ALA A 214 -5.46 47.38 16.38
CA ALA A 214 -4.87 46.08 16.02
C ALA A 214 -3.99 46.16 14.75
N VAL A 215 -4.24 47.14 13.87
CA VAL A 215 -3.38 47.41 12.71
C VAL A 215 -2.00 47.91 13.16
N LYS A 216 -1.93 48.73 14.22
CA LYS A 216 -0.68 49.28 14.77
C LYS A 216 0.26 48.26 15.44
N LEU A 217 -0.22 47.06 15.77
CA LEU A 217 0.63 45.99 16.32
C LEU A 217 1.29 45.14 15.24
N TRP A 218 0.72 45.12 14.02
CA TRP A 218 1.27 44.38 12.88
C TRP A 218 2.18 45.25 11.98
N THR A 219 2.43 46.50 12.35
CA THR A 219 3.31 47.44 11.63
C THR A 219 4.55 47.84 12.44
N LEU A 220 4.99 47.02 13.40
CA LEU A 220 6.20 47.30 14.19
C LEU A 220 7.38 46.41 13.79
N SER A 221 7.75 46.44 12.51
CA SER A 221 9.09 46.03 12.05
C SER A 221 9.55 46.70 10.73
N ALA A 222 8.96 47.83 10.34
CA ALA A 222 9.39 48.58 9.15
C ALA A 222 9.81 50.03 9.47
N ASN A 223 10.15 50.35 10.73
CA ASN A 223 10.54 51.70 11.13
C ASN A 223 12.07 51.88 11.26
N ASP A 224 12.86 51.11 10.51
CA ASP A 224 14.33 51.24 10.44
C ASP A 224 14.85 51.13 8.99
N MET A 225 14.36 51.99 8.11
CA MET A 225 15.06 52.54 6.95
C MET A 225 14.31 53.82 6.56
N GLY A 226 14.94 54.98 6.76
CA GLY A 226 14.34 56.27 6.44
C GLY A 226 14.22 56.47 4.92
N ASP A 227 13.04 56.17 4.40
CA ASP A 227 12.58 56.57 3.07
C ASP A 227 11.07 56.80 3.12
N ASP A 228 10.66 58.01 3.50
CA ASP A 228 9.26 58.45 3.63
C ASP A 228 8.56 58.69 2.26
N ASP A 229 9.19 58.31 1.14
CA ASP A 229 8.68 58.53 -0.22
C ASP A 229 8.46 57.22 -1.03
N LEU A 230 8.32 56.07 -0.36
CA LEU A 230 7.82 54.86 -1.02
C LEU A 230 6.31 54.71 -0.77
N ASP A 231 5.51 55.37 -1.62
CA ASP A 231 4.09 55.04 -1.79
C ASP A 231 3.97 53.54 -2.12
N LEU A 232 3.70 52.73 -1.10
CA LEU A 232 3.38 51.32 -1.22
C LEU A 232 2.11 51.20 -2.06
N LEU A 233 2.28 51.00 -3.36
CA LEU A 233 1.20 50.84 -4.33
C LEU A 233 0.22 49.78 -3.84
N ASP A 234 -1.04 50.18 -3.68
CA ASP A 234 -2.11 49.27 -3.29
C ASP A 234 -2.34 48.26 -4.42
N SER A 235 -2.22 46.98 -4.09
CA SER A 235 -2.38 45.88 -5.04
C SER A 235 -3.80 45.83 -5.62
N ASP A 236 -4.79 46.38 -4.90
CA ASP A 236 -6.18 46.46 -5.35
C ASP A 236 -6.43 47.67 -6.27
N GLU A 237 -5.60 48.73 -6.23
CA GLU A 237 -5.68 49.89 -7.14
C GLU A 237 -5.03 49.59 -8.51
N LEU A 238 -4.13 48.60 -8.56
CA LEU A 238 -3.47 48.13 -9.79
C LEU A 238 -4.34 47.18 -10.63
N LEU A 239 -5.51 46.76 -10.13
CA LEU A 239 -6.41 45.88 -10.87
C LEU A 239 -7.57 46.69 -11.45
N GLU A 240 -7.73 46.61 -12.78
CA GLU A 240 -8.84 47.26 -13.47
C GLU A 240 -10.14 46.45 -13.29
N GLN A 241 -11.29 47.11 -13.49
CA GLN A 241 -12.61 46.45 -13.36
C GLN A 241 -12.80 45.22 -14.27
N ASP A 242 -12.07 45.15 -15.39
CA ASP A 242 -12.08 44.01 -16.29
C ASP A 242 -11.31 42.80 -15.73
N ASP A 243 -10.28 42.99 -14.90
CA ASP A 243 -9.51 41.90 -14.29
C ASP A 243 -10.28 41.18 -13.17
N LEU A 244 -11.25 41.87 -12.56
CA LEU A 244 -12.15 41.29 -11.55
C LEU A 244 -13.26 40.44 -12.19
N MET A 245 -13.46 40.51 -13.51
CA MET A 245 -14.45 39.70 -14.20
C MET A 245 -13.96 38.25 -14.35
N LYS A 246 -14.60 37.36 -13.57
CA LYS A 246 -14.34 35.92 -13.69
C LYS A 246 -14.70 35.45 -15.11
N PRO A 247 -13.79 34.74 -15.80
CA PRO A 247 -14.09 34.22 -17.13
C PRO A 247 -15.30 33.29 -17.10
N SER A 248 -16.17 33.41 -18.11
CA SER A 248 -17.39 32.61 -18.21
C SER A 248 -17.04 31.11 -18.33
N PRO A 249 -17.85 30.20 -17.75
CA PRO A 249 -17.57 28.76 -17.76
C PRO A 249 -17.44 28.20 -19.18
N SER A 250 -18.06 28.85 -20.17
CA SER A 250 -17.97 28.52 -21.59
C SER A 250 -16.59 28.81 -22.19
N SER A 251 -15.88 29.84 -21.69
CA SER A 251 -14.51 30.18 -22.13
C SER A 251 -13.44 29.32 -21.47
N LEU A 252 -13.73 28.73 -20.31
CA LEU A 252 -12.85 27.79 -19.60
C LEU A 252 -12.92 26.37 -20.16
N LEU A 253 -13.96 26.07 -20.95
CA LEU A 253 -14.05 24.83 -21.72
C LEU A 253 -13.11 24.91 -22.92
N SER A 254 -11.83 24.58 -22.70
CA SER A 254 -10.97 24.14 -23.80
C SER A 254 -11.69 23.05 -24.58
N GLY A 255 -11.75 23.15 -25.91
CA GLY A 255 -12.58 22.31 -26.81
C GLY A 255 -12.34 20.79 -26.76
N GLY A 256 -11.51 20.30 -25.83
CA GLY A 256 -11.29 18.89 -25.53
C GLY A 256 -11.97 18.37 -24.26
N CYS A 257 -12.53 19.23 -23.38
CA CYS A 257 -13.03 18.80 -22.07
C CYS A 257 -14.51 19.15 -21.79
N GLY A 258 -15.41 18.85 -22.73
CA GLY A 258 -16.86 18.88 -22.50
C GLY A 258 -17.53 17.62 -23.05
N GLU A 259 -18.60 17.16 -22.39
CA GLU A 259 -19.44 16.01 -22.76
C GLU A 259 -20.05 16.06 -24.17
N LYS A 260 -19.88 17.18 -24.88
CA LYS A 260 -20.45 17.40 -26.22
C LYS A 260 -19.52 17.02 -27.38
N ASN A 261 -18.49 16.23 -27.14
CA ASN A 261 -17.82 15.50 -28.22
C ASN A 261 -18.42 14.10 -28.27
N GLU A 262 -19.29 13.84 -29.25
CA GLU A 262 -19.92 12.53 -29.55
C GLU A 262 -18.91 11.41 -29.88
N LYS A 263 -17.61 11.67 -29.76
CA LYS A 263 -16.55 10.68 -29.89
C LYS A 263 -15.95 10.42 -28.50
N LYS A 264 -16.27 9.24 -27.95
CA LYS A 264 -15.65 8.68 -26.73
C LYS A 264 -14.13 8.96 -26.74
N ARG A 265 -13.63 9.57 -25.67
CA ARG A 265 -12.20 9.89 -25.52
C ARG A 265 -11.41 8.59 -25.58
N LYS A 266 -10.33 8.55 -26.37
CA LYS A 266 -9.45 7.38 -26.45
C LYS A 266 -8.40 7.43 -25.35
N ALA A 267 -8.12 6.28 -24.74
CA ALA A 267 -6.98 6.14 -23.83
C ALA A 267 -5.64 6.36 -24.59
N CYS A 268 -4.65 6.90 -23.89
CA CYS A 268 -3.30 7.04 -24.43
C CYS A 268 -2.65 5.65 -24.64
N LYS A 269 -1.65 5.55 -25.52
CA LYS A 269 -0.99 4.27 -25.88
C LYS A 269 -0.34 3.51 -24.71
N ASN A 270 -0.02 4.19 -23.60
CA ASN A 270 0.51 3.61 -22.36
C ASN A 270 -0.24 4.19 -21.15
N CYS A 271 -1.56 4.06 -21.15
CA CYS A 271 -2.40 4.64 -20.11
C CYS A 271 -2.25 3.89 -18.77
N THR A 272 -1.69 4.56 -17.77
CA THR A 272 -1.51 4.03 -16.39
C THR A 272 -2.55 4.55 -15.40
N CYS A 273 -3.48 5.42 -15.81
CA CYS A 273 -4.46 6.06 -14.94
C CYS A 273 -5.83 5.35 -14.88
N GLY A 274 -5.93 4.11 -15.37
CA GLY A 274 -7.15 3.30 -15.32
C GLY A 274 -8.24 3.62 -16.35
N LEU A 275 -8.11 4.72 -17.12
CA LEU A 275 -9.10 5.08 -18.14
C LEU A 275 -9.24 4.04 -19.28
N ALA A 276 -8.19 3.24 -19.51
CA ALA A 276 -8.24 2.14 -20.47
C ALA A 276 -9.15 1.01 -19.98
N GLU A 277 -9.05 0.66 -18.69
CA GLU A 277 -9.84 -0.40 -18.07
C GLU A 277 -11.34 -0.03 -18.06
N ASP A 278 -11.68 1.21 -17.71
CA ASP A 278 -13.07 1.70 -17.71
C ASP A 278 -13.72 1.66 -19.11
N LEU A 279 -12.97 2.04 -20.15
CA LEU A 279 -13.46 2.01 -21.54
C LEU A 279 -13.65 0.58 -22.05
N GLU A 280 -12.81 -0.36 -21.61
CA GLU A 280 -12.94 -1.78 -21.93
C GLU A 280 -14.13 -2.41 -21.21
N GLU A 281 -14.37 -2.05 -19.95
CA GLU A 281 -15.54 -2.50 -19.19
C GLU A 281 -16.87 -1.99 -19.77
N GLU A 282 -16.94 -0.71 -20.17
CA GLU A 282 -18.13 -0.18 -20.82
C GLU A 282 -18.41 -0.85 -22.16
N ASN A 283 -17.37 -1.16 -22.93
CA ASN A 283 -17.51 -1.86 -24.21
C ASN A 283 -17.98 -3.32 -24.01
N SER A 284 -17.49 -3.97 -22.95
CA SER A 284 -17.87 -5.34 -22.58
C SER A 284 -19.33 -5.44 -22.09
N LYS A 285 -19.85 -4.39 -21.46
CA LYS A 285 -21.24 -4.32 -20.97
C LYS A 285 -22.26 -3.98 -22.07
N GLN A 286 -21.83 -3.53 -23.26
CA GLN A 286 -22.72 -3.13 -24.36
C GLN A 286 -22.74 -4.06 -25.60
N SER A 287 -22.00 -5.17 -25.62
CA SER A 287 -22.03 -6.10 -26.76
C SER A 287 -22.52 -7.50 -26.40
N ALA A 288 -23.75 -7.83 -26.81
CA ALA A 288 -24.14 -9.22 -27.02
C ALA A 288 -23.23 -9.85 -28.10
N PRO A 289 -22.78 -11.11 -27.96
CA PRO A 289 -21.84 -11.71 -28.90
C PRO A 289 -22.54 -11.96 -30.24
N LYS A 290 -22.14 -11.22 -31.28
CA LYS A 290 -22.45 -11.59 -32.67
C LYS A 290 -21.39 -12.61 -33.12
N PRO A 291 -21.78 -13.78 -33.69
CA PRO A 291 -20.81 -14.73 -34.19
C PRO A 291 -20.07 -14.13 -35.40
N ALA A 292 -18.74 -14.07 -35.31
CA ALA A 292 -17.89 -13.66 -36.42
C ALA A 292 -17.83 -14.80 -37.47
N PRO A 293 -17.92 -14.49 -38.78
CA PRO A 293 -17.75 -15.50 -39.82
C PRO A 293 -16.33 -16.07 -39.82
N SER A 294 -16.19 -17.33 -40.27
CA SER A 294 -14.88 -18.00 -40.38
C SER A 294 -13.94 -17.29 -41.37
N ALA A 295 -12.64 -17.60 -41.32
CA ALA A 295 -11.58 -16.89 -42.05
C ALA A 295 -11.71 -16.89 -43.60
N CYS A 296 -12.62 -17.68 -44.20
CA CYS A 296 -12.93 -17.63 -45.63
C CYS A 296 -14.23 -16.88 -45.97
N GLY A 297 -14.92 -16.31 -44.97
CA GLY A 297 -16.05 -15.39 -45.15
C GLY A 297 -17.39 -15.99 -45.55
N ASN A 298 -17.46 -17.29 -45.88
CA ASN A 298 -18.68 -17.89 -46.46
C ASN A 298 -19.52 -18.76 -45.51
N CYS A 299 -19.06 -19.08 -44.29
CA CYS A 299 -19.82 -19.89 -43.33
C CYS A 299 -19.92 -19.22 -41.95
N TYR A 300 -21.14 -18.95 -41.51
CA TYR A 300 -21.45 -18.20 -40.28
C TYR A 300 -21.42 -19.03 -38.99
N LEU A 301 -21.31 -20.36 -39.09
CA LEU A 301 -21.30 -21.28 -37.94
C LEU A 301 -19.88 -21.58 -37.41
N GLY A 302 -18.86 -20.92 -37.96
CA GLY A 302 -17.49 -21.05 -37.46
C GLY A 302 -16.81 -22.36 -37.86
N ASP A 303 -15.51 -22.40 -37.59
CA ASP A 303 -14.54 -23.30 -38.19
C ASP A 303 -14.50 -24.71 -37.53
N ALA A 304 -15.62 -25.17 -36.99
CA ALA A 304 -15.77 -26.53 -36.44
C ALA A 304 -15.95 -27.60 -37.54
N PHE A 305 -16.03 -27.18 -38.81
CA PHE A 305 -16.17 -28.04 -39.99
C PHE A 305 -15.23 -27.59 -41.10
N ARG A 306 -13.92 -27.56 -40.82
CA ARG A 306 -12.85 -27.17 -41.74
C ARG A 306 -12.72 -28.16 -42.90
N CYS A 307 -13.60 -28.02 -43.89
CA CYS A 307 -13.54 -28.45 -45.30
C CYS A 307 -13.17 -29.91 -45.67
N ALA A 308 -12.77 -30.79 -44.76
CA ALA A 308 -12.58 -32.23 -45.01
C ALA A 308 -13.56 -33.10 -44.19
N SER A 309 -14.04 -32.59 -43.05
CA SER A 309 -14.93 -33.29 -42.11
C SER A 309 -16.33 -32.65 -42.01
N CYS A 310 -16.73 -31.81 -42.97
CA CYS A 310 -18.05 -31.16 -42.97
C CYS A 310 -19.13 -32.10 -43.54
N PRO A 311 -20.17 -32.47 -42.78
CA PRO A 311 -21.28 -33.30 -43.27
C PRO A 311 -22.09 -32.66 -44.41
N TYR A 312 -21.98 -31.33 -44.58
CA TYR A 312 -22.72 -30.53 -45.56
C TYR A 312 -21.84 -29.96 -46.67
N LEU A 313 -20.68 -30.59 -46.93
CA LEU A 313 -19.78 -30.18 -48.00
C LEU A 313 -20.51 -30.22 -49.36
N GLY A 314 -20.54 -29.09 -50.07
CA GLY A 314 -21.20 -28.96 -51.39
C GLY A 314 -22.63 -28.45 -51.36
N MET A 315 -23.20 -28.18 -50.18
CA MET A 315 -24.50 -27.50 -50.03
C MET A 315 -24.34 -25.99 -49.80
N PRO A 316 -25.34 -25.17 -50.16
CA PRO A 316 -25.29 -23.72 -49.95
C PRO A 316 -25.18 -23.37 -48.45
N ALA A 317 -24.54 -22.24 -48.15
CA ALA A 317 -24.30 -21.79 -46.78
C ALA A 317 -25.61 -21.53 -46.01
N PHE A 318 -25.62 -21.89 -44.72
CA PHE A 318 -26.75 -21.63 -43.82
C PHE A 318 -26.92 -20.14 -43.55
N LYS A 319 -28.19 -19.71 -43.41
CA LYS A 319 -28.51 -18.33 -43.05
C LYS A 319 -28.29 -18.09 -41.55
N PRO A 320 -27.98 -16.85 -41.13
CA PRO A 320 -27.82 -16.53 -39.70
C PRO A 320 -29.11 -16.86 -38.92
N GLY A 321 -29.02 -17.80 -37.96
CA GLY A 321 -30.13 -18.21 -37.09
C GLY A 321 -30.82 -19.54 -37.45
N GLU A 322 -30.36 -20.23 -38.50
CA GLU A 322 -30.90 -21.54 -38.87
C GLU A 322 -30.32 -22.67 -38.00
N LYS A 323 -31.18 -23.47 -37.36
CA LYS A 323 -30.76 -24.59 -36.50
C LYS A 323 -30.54 -25.84 -37.35
N VAL A 324 -29.28 -26.25 -37.49
CA VAL A 324 -28.89 -27.47 -38.21
C VAL A 324 -29.16 -28.69 -37.34
N LEU A 325 -30.05 -29.58 -37.78
CA LEU A 325 -30.35 -30.85 -37.11
C LEU A 325 -29.53 -31.97 -37.76
N LEU A 326 -28.42 -32.35 -37.14
CA LEU A 326 -27.64 -33.52 -37.54
C LEU A 326 -28.35 -34.80 -37.05
N LYS A 327 -28.58 -35.76 -37.95
CA LYS A 327 -29.06 -37.10 -37.58
C LYS A 327 -27.87 -37.91 -37.03
N PRO A 328 -28.06 -38.75 -36.00
CA PRO A 328 -26.98 -39.44 -35.29
C PRO A 328 -26.21 -40.48 -36.13
N THR A 329 -26.64 -40.76 -37.36
CA THR A 329 -26.01 -41.72 -38.28
C THR A 329 -24.86 -41.15 -39.12
N GLN A 330 -24.53 -39.86 -39.00
CA GLN A 330 -23.53 -39.19 -39.86
C GLN A 330 -22.24 -38.75 -39.15
N LEU A 331 -22.03 -39.14 -37.89
CA LEU A 331 -20.75 -38.95 -37.20
C LEU A 331 -19.96 -40.26 -37.28
N GLN A 332 -18.95 -40.32 -38.16
CA GLN A 332 -17.87 -41.29 -38.02
C GLN A 332 -16.69 -40.53 -37.38
N ASP A 333 -16.38 -40.89 -36.13
CA ASP A 333 -15.16 -40.45 -35.46
C ASP A 333 -13.95 -41.00 -36.24
N ALA A 334 -13.10 -40.10 -36.69
CA ALA A 334 -11.77 -40.39 -37.21
C ALA A 334 -10.76 -39.50 -36.47
#